data_AF-A0A8J3V9C8-F1
#
_entry.id   AF-A0A8J3V9C8-F1
#
_cell.length_a   1.000
_cell.length_b   1.000
_cell.length_c   1.000
_cell.angle_alpha   90.00
_cell.angle_beta   90.00
_cell.angle_gamma   90.00
#
_symmetry.space_group_name_H-M   'P 1'
#
loop_
_entity.id
_entity.type
_entity.pdbx_description
1 polymer ?
#
loop_
_entity_poly.entity_id
_entity_poly.type
_entity_poly.pdbx_seq_one_letter_code
_entity_poly.pdbx_strand_id
1 'polypeptide(L)'
;MTEDLQERVRNAFQARTAVVPDPEQPDWATTPRRRVRRSRFAPLMAATAVLVVAAGVALISLGVGSDEIRPASPRPAPVTVPPTVPPIAPCAPDVPSRVLPQWARRGFTEAEPRMPYVLGTRGDIAAILFGNPLAAPPRPDLSNKILWVSRVPTDGSPLVVEARLAGSRTVVSRTVAGGPGPSIIDLPDSGCWHLTLTWSGRTDTMDLRYSRQN
;
A
#
# COMPACT_ATOMS: atom_id res chain seq x y z
N MET A 1 15.36 48.09 -25.86
CA MET A 1 16.10 47.93 -24.58
C MET A 1 15.80 46.62 -23.86
N THR A 2 14.73 45.89 -24.23
CA THR A 2 14.30 44.62 -23.60
C THR A 2 14.91 43.35 -24.22
N GLU A 3 15.36 43.40 -25.48
CA GLU A 3 15.98 42.23 -26.16
C GLU A 3 17.35 41.86 -25.58
N ASP A 4 18.18 42.84 -25.24
CA ASP A 4 19.52 42.63 -24.67
C ASP A 4 19.48 41.89 -23.31
N LEU A 5 18.44 42.15 -22.50
CA LEU A 5 18.28 41.47 -21.22
C LEU A 5 17.86 40.00 -21.39
N GLN A 6 16.97 39.71 -22.33
CA GLN A 6 16.55 38.33 -22.60
C GLN A 6 17.68 37.49 -23.17
N GLU A 7 18.52 38.07 -24.02
CA GLU A 7 19.68 37.39 -24.59
C GLU A 7 20.75 37.11 -23.53
N ARG A 8 20.99 38.08 -22.63
CA ARG A 8 21.89 37.90 -21.48
C ARG A 8 21.42 36.80 -20.52
N VAL A 9 20.13 36.76 -20.21
CA VAL A 9 19.56 35.71 -19.34
C VAL A 9 19.66 34.33 -19.98
N ARG A 10 19.41 34.24 -21.30
CA ARG A 10 19.53 32.98 -22.06
C ARG A 10 20.96 32.46 -22.09
N ASN A 11 21.92 33.34 -22.37
CA ASN A 11 23.34 32.99 -22.42
C ASN A 11 23.87 32.57 -21.03
N ALA A 12 23.43 33.24 -19.96
CA ALA A 12 23.78 32.87 -18.60
C ALA A 12 23.22 31.51 -18.18
N PHE A 13 22.02 31.14 -18.66
CA PHE A 13 21.43 29.83 -18.39
C PHE A 13 22.17 28.71 -19.14
N GLN A 14 22.47 28.91 -20.44
CA GLN A 14 23.20 27.93 -21.24
C GLN A 14 24.63 27.68 -20.73
N ALA A 15 25.32 28.73 -20.27
CA ALA A 15 26.65 28.62 -19.68
C ALA A 15 26.65 27.77 -18.39
N ARG A 16 25.56 27.78 -17.61
CA ARG A 16 25.43 26.96 -16.39
C ARG A 16 25.08 25.50 -16.68
N THR A 17 24.38 25.20 -17.77
CA THR A 17 24.01 23.83 -18.12
C THR A 17 25.12 23.04 -18.82
N ALA A 18 26.10 23.72 -19.42
CA ALA A 18 27.21 23.07 -20.12
C ALA A 18 28.25 22.39 -19.19
N VAL A 19 28.12 22.54 -17.87
CA VAL A 19 29.10 22.05 -16.87
C VAL A 19 28.57 20.87 -16.05
N VAL A 20 27.41 20.31 -16.40
CA VAL A 20 26.92 19.07 -15.75
C VAL A 20 27.46 17.88 -16.53
N PRO A 21 28.52 17.18 -16.06
CA PRO A 21 28.90 15.90 -16.65
C PRO A 21 27.72 14.94 -16.57
N ASP A 22 27.51 14.20 -17.66
CA ASP A 22 26.48 13.16 -17.76
C ASP A 22 26.64 12.21 -16.56
N PRO A 23 25.58 11.92 -15.77
CA PRO A 23 25.70 10.98 -14.67
C PRO A 23 26.15 9.63 -15.24
N GLU A 24 27.32 9.19 -14.79
CA GLU A 24 27.89 7.88 -15.09
C GLU A 24 26.81 6.81 -14.86
N GLN A 25 26.34 6.18 -15.95
CA GLN A 25 25.30 5.16 -15.85
C GLN A 25 25.84 3.99 -15.03
N PRO A 26 25.19 3.58 -13.93
CA PRO A 26 25.67 2.45 -13.13
C PRO A 26 25.62 1.17 -13.97
N ASP A 27 26.79 0.56 -14.21
CA ASP A 27 26.96 -0.73 -14.87
C ASP A 27 26.42 -1.87 -13.98
N TRP A 28 25.11 -2.08 -14.04
CA TRP A 28 24.46 -3.24 -13.45
C TRP A 28 24.59 -4.50 -14.34
N ALA A 29 25.19 -4.38 -15.53
CA ALA A 29 25.25 -5.46 -16.51
C ALA A 29 26.38 -6.48 -16.24
N THR A 30 27.38 -6.14 -15.41
CA THR A 30 28.54 -7.00 -15.16
C THR A 30 28.53 -7.78 -13.84
N THR A 31 27.47 -7.72 -13.01
CA THR A 31 27.48 -8.46 -11.74
C THR A 31 27.18 -9.95 -11.93
N PRO A 32 28.08 -10.88 -11.56
CA PRO A 32 27.81 -12.32 -11.66
C PRO A 32 26.72 -12.72 -10.65
N ARG A 33 25.59 -13.24 -11.14
CA ARG A 33 24.51 -13.77 -10.31
C ARG A 33 25.01 -14.99 -9.51
N ARG A 34 25.30 -14.80 -8.23
CA ARG A 34 25.62 -15.87 -7.28
C ARG A 34 24.42 -16.83 -7.14
N ARG A 35 24.54 -18.05 -7.69
CA ARG A 35 23.58 -19.14 -7.43
C ARG A 35 23.69 -19.55 -5.96
N VAL A 36 22.69 -19.17 -5.16
CA VAL A 36 22.55 -19.70 -3.80
C VAL A 36 21.94 -21.10 -3.87
N ARG A 37 22.73 -22.08 -3.43
CA ARG A 37 22.41 -23.50 -3.35
C ARG A 37 21.33 -23.70 -2.26
N ARG A 38 20.11 -24.07 -2.67
CA ARG A 38 18.99 -24.38 -1.76
C ARG A 38 19.37 -25.52 -0.81
N SER A 39 19.55 -25.24 0.47
CA SER A 39 19.64 -26.25 1.53
C SER A 39 18.22 -26.76 1.86
N ARG A 40 18.06 -28.08 1.84
CA ARG A 40 16.83 -28.77 2.23
C ARG A 40 16.84 -28.90 3.74
N PHE A 41 15.93 -28.19 4.43
CA PHE A 41 15.61 -28.47 5.83
C PHE A 41 14.14 -28.92 5.90
N ALA A 42 13.94 -30.10 6.49
CA ALA A 42 12.67 -30.79 6.63
C ALA A 42 11.82 -30.21 7.78
N PRO A 43 10.47 -30.25 7.71
CA PRO A 43 9.61 -29.81 8.80
C PRO A 43 9.28 -30.98 9.75
N LEU A 44 9.38 -30.75 11.06
CA LEU A 44 8.76 -31.58 12.09
C LEU A 44 7.38 -30.99 12.44
N MET A 45 6.38 -31.86 12.38
CA MET A 45 4.98 -31.62 12.72
C MET A 45 4.79 -31.41 14.22
N ALA A 46 3.89 -30.51 14.60
CA ALA A 46 3.17 -30.61 15.88
C ALA A 46 1.74 -30.08 15.70
N ALA A 47 0.78 -30.96 15.93
CA ALA A 47 -0.66 -30.72 15.88
C ALA A 47 -1.22 -30.79 17.31
N THR A 48 -2.05 -29.83 17.71
CA THR A 48 -2.97 -29.88 18.87
C THR A 48 -4.05 -28.81 18.64
N ALA A 49 -5.29 -29.14 18.27
CA ALA A 49 -6.42 -29.68 19.04
C ALA A 49 -7.35 -28.57 19.63
N VAL A 50 -8.64 -28.73 19.32
CA VAL A 50 -9.81 -27.86 19.49
C VAL A 50 -10.37 -27.89 20.92
N LEU A 51 -10.99 -26.81 21.40
CA LEU A 51 -12.19 -26.93 22.26
C LEU A 51 -13.07 -25.66 22.27
N VAL A 52 -14.36 -25.88 22.00
CA VAL A 52 -15.50 -24.95 22.05
C VAL A 52 -16.17 -25.11 23.42
N VAL A 53 -16.54 -24.01 24.11
CA VAL A 53 -17.56 -24.04 25.16
C VAL A 53 -18.45 -22.80 25.05
N ALA A 54 -19.74 -23.03 24.82
CA ALA A 54 -20.82 -22.07 24.87
C ALA A 54 -21.65 -22.27 26.15
N ALA A 55 -21.96 -21.19 26.86
CA ALA A 55 -23.07 -21.01 27.81
C ALA A 55 -23.02 -19.53 28.24
N GLY A 56 -24.07 -18.70 28.24
CA GLY A 56 -25.49 -18.98 28.36
C GLY A 56 -25.95 -18.63 29.78
N VAL A 57 -26.09 -17.34 30.12
CA VAL A 57 -26.86 -16.89 31.30
C VAL A 57 -27.54 -15.56 30.98
N ALA A 58 -28.86 -15.61 30.84
CA ALA A 58 -29.75 -14.45 30.87
C ALA A 58 -30.13 -14.18 32.33
N LEU A 59 -29.98 -12.94 32.79
CA LEU A 59 -30.58 -12.47 34.04
C LEU A 59 -31.41 -11.23 33.77
N ILE A 60 -32.70 -11.38 34.05
CA ILE A 60 -33.75 -10.38 34.07
C ILE A 60 -33.58 -9.56 35.36
N SER A 61 -33.65 -8.24 35.26
CA SER A 61 -33.86 -7.37 36.42
C SER A 61 -34.79 -6.23 36.03
N LEU A 62 -36.02 -6.31 36.54
CA LEU A 62 -37.02 -5.24 36.58
C LEU A 62 -36.62 -4.26 37.68
N GLY A 63 -36.44 -2.99 37.33
CA GLY A 63 -36.23 -1.88 38.25
C GLY A 63 -37.10 -0.70 37.84
N VAL A 64 -38.03 -0.33 38.73
CA VAL A 64 -39.02 0.73 38.55
C VAL A 64 -38.43 2.08 38.96
N GLY A 65 -38.71 3.10 38.14
CA GLY A 65 -39.03 4.46 38.58
C GLY A 65 -37.87 5.41 38.91
N SER A 66 -37.74 6.47 38.11
CA SER A 66 -37.87 7.87 38.58
C SER A 66 -37.97 8.79 37.36
N ASP A 67 -39.05 9.56 37.33
CA ASP A 67 -39.26 10.69 36.41
C ASP A 67 -38.13 11.70 36.60
N GLU A 68 -37.36 11.96 35.54
CA GLU A 68 -36.43 13.08 35.49
C GLU A 68 -36.77 13.96 34.29
N ILE A 69 -36.98 15.23 34.59
CA ILE A 69 -37.46 16.29 33.72
C ILE A 69 -36.54 16.41 32.50
N ARG A 70 -37.07 16.10 31.32
CA ARG A 70 -36.35 16.16 30.04
C ARG A 70 -36.18 17.61 29.58
N PRO A 71 -34.96 18.16 29.50
CA PRO A 71 -34.73 19.40 28.77
C PRO A 71 -34.93 19.16 27.27
N ALA A 72 -35.45 20.15 26.56
CA ALA A 72 -35.63 20.10 25.11
C ALA A 72 -34.28 19.86 24.42
N SER A 73 -34.13 18.69 23.80
CA SER A 73 -32.95 18.32 23.01
C SER A 73 -32.85 19.25 21.79
N PRO A 74 -31.72 19.93 21.55
CA PRO A 74 -31.50 20.65 20.30
C PRO A 74 -31.62 19.67 19.14
N ARG A 75 -32.36 20.03 18.10
CA ARG A 75 -32.44 19.26 16.85
C ARG A 75 -31.01 19.11 16.30
N PRO A 76 -30.45 17.88 16.19
CA PRO A 76 -29.16 17.71 15.56
C PRO A 76 -29.27 18.19 14.11
N ALA A 77 -28.35 19.06 13.70
CA ALA A 77 -28.18 19.40 12.29
C ALA A 77 -27.99 18.10 11.49
N PRO A 78 -28.39 18.04 10.21
CA PRO A 78 -28.09 16.89 9.37
C PRO A 78 -26.57 16.66 9.40
N VAL A 79 -26.14 15.58 10.05
CA VAL A 79 -24.76 15.12 9.96
C VAL A 79 -24.64 14.57 8.54
N THR A 80 -24.03 15.33 7.64
CA THR A 80 -23.60 14.83 6.35
C THR A 80 -22.58 13.73 6.62
N VAL A 81 -23.05 12.48 6.68
CA VAL A 81 -22.19 11.32 6.78
C VAL A 81 -21.34 11.33 5.50
N PRO A 82 -20.00 11.37 5.58
CA PRO A 82 -19.18 11.31 4.38
C PRO A 82 -19.53 10.01 3.63
N PRO A 83 -19.57 10.05 2.28
CA PRO A 83 -19.91 8.86 1.52
C PRO A 83 -18.94 7.73 1.90
N THR A 84 -19.49 6.64 2.43
CA THR A 84 -18.72 5.44 2.75
C THR A 84 -18.30 4.81 1.43
N VAL A 85 -17.00 4.86 1.13
CA VAL A 85 -16.45 4.17 -0.04
C VAL A 85 -16.59 2.66 0.21
N PRO A 86 -17.23 1.89 -0.69
CA PRO A 86 -17.42 0.47 -0.47
C PRO A 86 -16.06 -0.24 -0.41
N PRO A 87 -15.86 -1.20 0.49
CA PRO A 87 -14.60 -1.93 0.59
C PRO A 87 -14.30 -2.67 -0.73
N ILE A 88 -13.01 -2.80 -1.06
CA ILE A 88 -12.57 -3.65 -2.15
C ILE A 88 -12.57 -5.09 -1.64
N ALA A 89 -13.17 -6.01 -2.40
CA ALA A 89 -13.09 -7.43 -2.08
C ALA A 89 -11.61 -7.89 -2.08
N PRO A 90 -11.19 -8.74 -1.12
CA PRO A 90 -9.86 -9.33 -1.13
C PRO A 90 -9.49 -9.88 -2.51
N CYS A 91 -8.32 -9.50 -3.02
CA CYS A 91 -7.83 -9.94 -4.32
C CYS A 91 -8.80 -9.74 -5.49
N ALA A 92 -9.55 -8.63 -5.48
CA ALA A 92 -10.37 -8.24 -6.62
C ALA A 92 -9.54 -8.29 -7.92
N PRO A 93 -10.08 -8.88 -9.01
CA PRO A 93 -9.37 -8.98 -10.29
C PRO A 93 -9.07 -7.61 -10.88
N ASP A 94 -9.96 -6.65 -10.64
CA ASP A 94 -9.81 -5.26 -11.03
C ASP A 94 -9.94 -4.38 -9.80
N VAL A 95 -8.89 -3.60 -9.53
CA VAL A 95 -8.94 -2.52 -8.54
C VAL A 95 -9.40 -1.25 -9.27
N PRO A 96 -10.64 -0.76 -9.04
CA PRO A 96 -11.14 0.38 -9.78
C PRO A 96 -10.45 1.67 -9.32
N SER A 97 -10.28 2.60 -10.25
CA SER A 97 -9.79 3.95 -9.94
C SER A 97 -10.83 4.72 -9.11
N ARG A 98 -10.42 5.21 -7.94
CA ARG A 98 -11.25 6.01 -7.02
C ARG A 98 -10.47 7.21 -6.52
N VAL A 99 -11.18 8.20 -5.99
CA VAL A 99 -10.53 9.33 -5.33
C VAL A 99 -9.70 8.82 -4.15
N LEU A 100 -8.44 9.23 -4.08
CA LEU A 100 -7.55 8.87 -2.98
C LEU A 100 -8.07 9.43 -1.64
N PRO A 101 -7.85 8.72 -0.51
CA PRO A 101 -8.07 9.30 0.82
C PRO A 101 -7.26 10.58 0.97
N GLN A 102 -7.82 11.60 1.63
CA GLN A 102 -7.18 12.92 1.73
C GLN A 102 -5.73 12.86 2.21
N TRP A 103 -5.43 12.01 3.19
CA TRP A 103 -4.09 11.81 3.74
C TRP A 103 -3.09 11.18 2.74
N ALA A 104 -3.58 10.53 1.67
CA ALA A 104 -2.77 9.91 0.62
C ALA A 104 -2.61 10.77 -0.63
N ARG A 105 -3.12 12.01 -0.64
CA ARG A 105 -3.10 12.90 -1.82
C ARG A 105 -1.84 13.76 -1.93
N ARG A 106 -1.00 13.81 -0.89
CA ARG A 106 0.21 14.65 -0.92
C ARG A 106 1.12 14.19 -2.07
N GLY A 107 1.56 15.15 -2.90
CA GLY A 107 2.42 14.90 -4.06
C GLY A 107 1.67 14.75 -5.39
N PHE A 108 0.34 14.73 -5.38
CA PHE A 108 -0.49 14.86 -6.58
C PHE A 108 -0.83 16.33 -6.84
N THR A 109 -0.99 16.70 -8.11
CA THR A 109 -1.33 18.08 -8.52
C THR A 109 -2.82 18.34 -8.41
N GLU A 110 -3.64 17.32 -8.67
CA GLU A 110 -5.10 17.39 -8.58
C GLU A 110 -5.55 17.43 -7.11
N ALA A 111 -6.66 18.13 -6.83
CA ALA A 111 -7.27 18.14 -5.50
C ALA A 111 -7.94 16.80 -5.13
N GLU A 112 -8.44 16.09 -6.14
CA GLU A 112 -9.13 14.80 -6.03
C GLU A 112 -8.56 13.77 -7.02
N PRO A 113 -7.28 13.39 -6.88
CA PRO A 113 -6.64 12.44 -7.79
C PRO A 113 -7.36 11.09 -7.73
N ARG A 114 -7.66 10.53 -8.90
CA ARG A 114 -8.31 9.23 -9.05
C ARG A 114 -7.29 8.18 -9.47
N MET A 115 -7.04 7.21 -8.60
CA MET A 115 -6.07 6.14 -8.81
C MET A 115 -6.64 4.80 -8.35
N PRO A 116 -6.20 3.66 -8.91
CA PRO A 116 -6.45 2.36 -8.30
C PRO A 116 -5.60 2.23 -7.04
N TYR A 117 -6.23 1.88 -5.90
CA TYR A 117 -5.52 1.66 -4.65
C TYR A 117 -6.21 0.63 -3.77
N VAL A 118 -5.44 0.01 -2.89
CA VAL A 118 -5.92 -0.86 -1.81
C VAL A 118 -5.50 -0.26 -0.47
N LEU A 119 -6.41 -0.24 0.50
CA LEU A 119 -6.09 0.14 1.88
C LEU A 119 -5.67 -1.10 2.66
N GLY A 120 -4.72 -0.91 3.56
CA GLY A 120 -4.48 -1.89 4.62
C GLY A 120 -5.72 -2.08 5.48
N THR A 121 -5.86 -3.26 6.08
CA THR A 121 -6.99 -3.64 6.94
C THR A 121 -7.18 -2.65 8.10
N ARG A 122 -6.09 -2.11 8.65
CA ARG A 122 -6.13 -1.06 9.69
C ARG A 122 -6.31 0.34 9.12
N GLY A 123 -6.14 0.51 7.82
CA GLY A 123 -6.18 1.81 7.14
C GLY A 123 -4.99 2.71 7.47
N ASP A 124 -3.88 2.12 7.93
CA ASP A 124 -2.65 2.85 8.29
C ASP A 124 -1.73 3.05 7.08
N ILE A 125 -1.97 2.32 5.98
CA ILE A 125 -1.20 2.40 4.74
C ILE A 125 -2.10 2.19 3.51
N ALA A 126 -1.77 2.88 2.40
CA ALA A 126 -2.37 2.67 1.09
C ALA A 126 -1.32 2.15 0.11
N ALA A 127 -1.70 1.17 -0.70
CA ALA A 127 -0.97 0.74 -1.89
C ALA A 127 -1.63 1.36 -3.12
N ILE A 128 -1.03 2.41 -3.69
CA ILE A 128 -1.50 3.04 -4.92
C ILE A 128 -0.83 2.33 -6.11
N LEU A 129 -1.64 1.74 -6.99
CA LEU A 129 -1.21 0.77 -7.99
C LEU A 129 -0.97 1.44 -9.35
N PHE A 130 0.24 1.97 -9.57
CA PHE A 130 0.61 2.49 -10.89
C PHE A 130 0.72 1.38 -11.94
N GLY A 131 1.05 0.17 -11.51
CA GLY A 131 1.12 -1.03 -12.34
C GLY A 131 -0.18 -1.83 -12.46
N ASN A 132 -1.37 -1.23 -12.30
CA ASN A 132 -2.64 -1.99 -12.27
C ASN A 132 -3.10 -2.45 -13.68
N PRO A 133 -3.46 -3.74 -13.88
CA PRO A 133 -3.32 -4.85 -12.95
C PRO A 133 -1.87 -5.30 -12.80
N LEU A 134 -1.48 -5.63 -11.56
CA LEU A 134 -0.17 -6.23 -11.29
C LEU A 134 -0.10 -7.61 -11.95
N ALA A 135 1.07 -8.02 -12.44
CA ALA A 135 1.23 -9.23 -13.24
C ALA A 135 2.41 -10.08 -12.79
N ALA A 136 2.25 -11.40 -12.89
CA ALA A 136 3.29 -12.40 -12.71
C ALA A 136 3.25 -13.43 -13.87
N PRO A 137 4.32 -13.54 -14.68
CA PRO A 137 5.55 -12.74 -14.62
C PRO A 137 5.29 -11.23 -14.87
N PRO A 138 6.22 -10.33 -14.51
CA PRO A 138 6.08 -8.90 -14.79
C PRO A 138 5.96 -8.61 -16.29
N ARG A 139 5.17 -7.60 -16.67
CA ARG A 139 4.99 -7.23 -18.07
C ARG A 139 6.17 -6.39 -18.58
N PRO A 140 6.54 -6.51 -19.86
CA PRO A 140 7.62 -5.70 -20.44
C PRO A 140 7.25 -4.21 -20.56
N ASP A 141 5.97 -3.90 -20.71
CA ASP A 141 5.44 -2.57 -20.99
C ASP A 141 4.79 -1.88 -19.77
N LEU A 142 4.54 -2.63 -18.69
CA LEU A 142 4.07 -2.08 -17.42
C LEU A 142 4.73 -2.78 -16.24
N SER A 143 5.52 -2.03 -15.49
CA SER A 143 6.10 -2.50 -14.23
C SER A 143 5.04 -2.68 -13.15
N ASN A 144 5.28 -3.60 -12.20
CA ASN A 144 4.49 -3.75 -10.97
C ASN A 144 4.77 -2.62 -9.97
N LYS A 145 4.61 -1.36 -10.42
CA LYS A 145 4.90 -0.17 -9.62
C LYS A 145 3.79 0.09 -8.61
N ILE A 146 4.19 0.22 -7.36
CA ILE A 146 3.33 0.53 -6.22
C ILE A 146 3.92 1.73 -5.47
N LEU A 147 3.09 2.74 -5.23
CA LEU A 147 3.40 3.82 -4.30
C LEU A 147 2.73 3.48 -2.95
N TRP A 148 3.56 3.21 -1.95
CA TRP A 148 3.12 2.98 -0.58
C TRP A 148 3.02 4.31 0.16
N VAL A 149 1.84 4.64 0.68
CA VAL A 149 1.64 5.87 1.45
C VAL A 149 1.20 5.50 2.85
N SER A 150 2.03 5.82 3.84
CA SER A 150 1.69 5.67 5.25
C SER A 150 0.79 6.83 5.68
N ARG A 151 -0.33 6.53 6.33
CA ARG A 151 -1.20 7.51 6.97
C ARG A 151 -0.54 8.13 8.21
N VAL A 152 0.32 7.35 8.84
CA VAL A 152 0.97 7.63 10.12
C VAL A 152 2.44 8.01 9.90
N PRO A 153 3.06 8.78 10.82
CA PRO A 153 4.45 9.20 10.67
C PRO A 153 5.40 8.03 10.50
N THR A 154 6.40 8.22 9.63
CA THR A 154 7.49 7.28 9.36
C THR A 154 8.81 7.87 9.88
N ASP A 155 9.70 6.99 10.32
CA ASP A 155 11.06 7.29 10.80
C ASP A 155 12.15 7.00 9.75
N GLY A 156 11.73 6.70 8.51
CA GLY A 156 12.61 6.28 7.42
C GLY A 156 13.05 4.81 7.49
N SER A 157 12.58 4.03 8.47
CA SER A 157 12.83 2.60 8.51
C SER A 157 12.21 1.90 7.30
N PRO A 158 12.84 0.82 6.78
CA PRO A 158 12.35 0.13 5.60
C PRO A 158 10.93 -0.39 5.76
N LEU A 159 10.17 -0.40 4.66
CA LEU A 159 8.93 -1.16 4.59
C LEU A 159 9.27 -2.58 4.16
N VAL A 160 9.04 -3.54 5.05
CA VAL A 160 9.14 -4.96 4.73
C VAL A 160 7.76 -5.45 4.30
N VAL A 161 7.72 -6.13 3.16
CA VAL A 161 6.53 -6.73 2.56
C VAL A 161 6.74 -8.24 2.56
N GLU A 162 6.06 -8.94 3.46
CA GLU A 162 5.97 -10.39 3.44
C GLU A 162 4.69 -10.79 2.70
N ALA A 163 4.84 -11.37 1.52
CA ALA A 163 3.74 -11.81 0.69
C ALA A 163 3.59 -13.33 0.73
N ARG A 164 2.39 -13.83 1.04
CA ARG A 164 2.03 -15.24 1.02
C ARG A 164 0.98 -15.52 -0.04
N LEU A 165 1.24 -16.49 -0.91
CA LEU A 165 0.30 -16.88 -1.96
C LEU A 165 -0.83 -17.72 -1.36
N ALA A 166 -2.07 -17.33 -1.61
CA ALA A 166 -3.25 -18.05 -1.15
C ALA A 166 -3.30 -19.49 -1.68
N GLY A 167 -3.62 -20.45 -0.81
CA GLY A 167 -3.65 -21.87 -1.16
C GLY A 167 -2.27 -22.51 -1.38
N SER A 168 -1.18 -21.78 -1.12
CA SER A 168 0.20 -22.25 -1.30
C SER A 168 1.04 -22.05 -0.03
N ARG A 169 2.20 -22.72 0.02
CA ARG A 169 3.27 -22.47 1.00
C ARG A 169 4.27 -21.41 0.53
N THR A 170 4.09 -20.85 -0.66
CA THR A 170 4.98 -19.82 -1.21
C THR A 170 4.89 -18.55 -0.37
N VAL A 171 6.03 -18.14 0.20
CA VAL A 171 6.21 -16.87 0.92
C VAL A 171 7.39 -16.14 0.30
N VAL A 172 7.23 -14.83 0.09
CA VAL A 172 8.22 -13.96 -0.53
C VAL A 172 8.36 -12.70 0.31
N SER A 173 9.60 -12.36 0.69
CA SER A 173 9.90 -11.09 1.34
C SER A 173 10.47 -10.10 0.32
N ARG A 174 10.01 -8.84 0.40
CA ARG A 174 10.54 -7.68 -0.33
C ARG A 174 10.76 -6.55 0.67
N THR A 175 11.77 -5.73 0.40
CA THR A 175 12.09 -4.58 1.24
C THR A 175 12.09 -3.33 0.36
N VAL A 176 11.32 -2.32 0.77
CA VAL A 176 11.38 -0.97 0.20
C VAL A 176 12.28 -0.14 1.11
N ALA A 177 13.46 0.18 0.61
CA ALA A 177 14.43 1.00 1.34
C ALA A 177 13.87 2.42 1.57
N GLY A 178 14.19 3.00 2.74
CA GLY A 178 13.70 4.33 3.13
C GLY A 178 12.24 4.38 3.61
N GLY A 179 11.55 3.23 3.63
CA GLY A 179 10.18 3.10 4.15
C GLY A 179 9.10 3.12 3.08
N PRO A 180 7.82 3.30 3.47
CA PRO A 180 6.73 3.45 2.53
C PRO A 180 7.02 4.55 1.49
N GLY A 181 7.04 4.17 0.21
CA GLY A 181 7.37 5.04 -0.90
C GLY A 181 7.18 4.33 -2.25
N PRO A 182 7.67 4.91 -3.36
CA PRO A 182 7.58 4.30 -4.69
C PRO A 182 8.48 3.05 -4.77
N SER A 183 7.95 1.96 -5.31
CA SER A 183 8.67 0.69 -5.46
C SER A 183 8.14 -0.14 -6.63
N ILE A 184 8.95 -1.08 -7.12
CA ILE A 184 8.51 -2.16 -8.02
C ILE A 184 8.48 -3.44 -7.20
N ILE A 185 7.31 -4.09 -7.11
CA ILE A 185 7.13 -5.31 -6.33
C ILE A 185 6.79 -6.47 -7.27
N ASP A 186 7.79 -7.27 -7.59
CA ASP A 186 7.61 -8.47 -8.40
C ASP A 186 7.46 -9.72 -7.53
N LEU A 187 6.38 -10.44 -7.76
CA LEU A 187 6.06 -11.72 -7.16
C LEU A 187 6.15 -12.84 -8.21
N PRO A 188 6.58 -14.05 -7.82
CA PRO A 188 6.94 -15.10 -8.77
C PRO A 188 5.74 -15.73 -9.48
N ASP A 189 4.57 -15.71 -8.85
CA ASP A 189 3.39 -16.44 -9.29
C ASP A 189 2.17 -15.52 -9.35
N SER A 190 1.32 -15.76 -10.34
CA SER A 190 0.00 -15.13 -10.40
C SER A 190 -0.90 -15.69 -9.30
N GLY A 191 -1.80 -14.88 -8.78
CA GLY A 191 -2.80 -15.30 -7.82
C GLY A 191 -3.13 -14.23 -6.81
N CYS A 192 -3.82 -14.67 -5.75
CA CYS A 192 -4.15 -13.84 -4.61
C CYS A 192 -3.03 -13.89 -3.58
N TRP A 193 -2.42 -12.75 -3.28
CA TRP A 193 -1.33 -12.62 -2.34
C TRP A 193 -1.80 -11.87 -1.10
N HIS A 194 -1.64 -12.49 0.06
CA HIS A 194 -1.82 -11.85 1.34
C HIS A 194 -0.50 -11.22 1.78
N LEU A 195 -0.50 -9.90 1.98
CA LEU A 195 0.67 -9.14 2.37
C LEU A 195 0.58 -8.78 3.84
N THR A 196 1.65 -9.05 4.58
CA THR A 196 1.94 -8.44 5.88
C THR A 196 3.00 -7.38 5.67
N LEU A 197 2.68 -6.15 6.10
CA LEU A 197 3.49 -4.96 5.90
C LEU A 197 4.02 -4.50 7.24
N THR A 198 5.32 -4.30 7.37
CA THR A 198 5.93 -3.77 8.61
C THR A 198 6.87 -2.60 8.34
N TRP A 199 6.69 -1.49 9.05
CA TRP A 199 7.51 -0.28 8.95
C TRP A 199 7.38 0.55 10.23
N SER A 200 8.42 1.24 10.67
CA SER A 200 8.38 2.17 11.83
C SER A 200 7.69 1.60 13.09
N GLY A 201 7.92 0.32 13.38
CA GLY A 201 7.27 -0.39 14.51
C GLY A 201 5.78 -0.71 14.33
N ARG A 202 5.26 -0.58 13.10
CA ARG A 202 3.85 -0.78 12.74
C ARG A 202 3.67 -2.04 11.93
N THR A 203 2.44 -2.53 11.90
CA THR A 203 2.03 -3.63 11.05
C THR A 203 0.65 -3.35 10.47
N ASP A 204 0.47 -3.63 9.18
CA ASP A 204 -0.84 -3.68 8.52
C ASP A 204 -0.85 -4.84 7.52
N THR A 205 -2.03 -5.22 7.04
CA THR A 205 -2.20 -6.32 6.09
C THR A 205 -3.11 -5.92 4.94
N MET A 206 -2.87 -6.46 3.75
CA MET A 206 -3.75 -6.28 2.60
C MET A 206 -3.64 -7.45 1.62
N ASP A 207 -4.62 -7.56 0.74
CA ASP A 207 -4.66 -8.59 -0.29
C ASP A 207 -4.50 -7.97 -1.67
N LEU A 208 -3.50 -8.42 -2.43
CA LEU A 208 -3.23 -7.98 -3.80
C LEU A 208 -3.35 -9.14 -4.77
N ARG A 209 -3.92 -8.89 -5.94
CA ARG A 209 -3.98 -9.87 -7.03
C ARG A 209 -2.90 -9.60 -8.07
N TYR A 210 -2.17 -10.65 -8.44
CA TYR A 210 -1.28 -10.67 -9.59
C TYR A 210 -1.91 -11.51 -10.69
N SER A 211 -2.16 -10.92 -11.86
CA SER A 211 -2.72 -11.60 -13.03
C SER A 211 -1.65 -12.45 -13.74
N ARG A 212 -2.09 -13.49 -14.44
CA ARG A 212 -1.25 -14.09 -15.49
C ARG A 212 -1.32 -13.20 -16.72
N GLN A 213 -0.22 -13.15 -17.45
CA GLN A 213 -0.23 -12.66 -18.82
C GLN A 213 -0.94 -13.70 -19.70
N ASN A 214 -1.73 -13.22 -20.65
CA ASN A 214 -2.43 -14.05 -21.62
C ASN A 214 -1.71 -14.02 -22.96
#